data_AF-A0AA95MA16-F1
#
_entry.id   AF-A0AA95MA16-F1
#
_cell.length_a   1.000
_cell.length_b   1.000
_cell.length_c   1.000
_cell.angle_alpha   90.00
_cell.angle_beta   90.00
_cell.angle_gamma   90.00
#
_symmetry.space_group_name_H-M   'P 1'
#
loop_
_entity.id
_entity.type
_entity.pdbx_description
1 polymer ?
#
loop_
_entity_poly.entity_id
_entity_poly.type
_entity_poly.pdbx_seq_one_letter_code
_entity_poly.pdbx_strand_id
1 'polypeptide(L)'
;MWNQNYEKVKGIVTKTGSKYLPKFEIDFDKLSQMTNHYDKFIEMVKEKFEKDKDSFRNIVVYREKEVHRWGPQKGEMVETIFVAFDHHDTYITLLGCNVEHERFPFIHEFSQNKMFVSMMSKLLKIPG
;
A
#
# COMPACT_ATOMS: atom_id res chain seq x y z
N MET A 1 -11.01 -11.71 15.19
CA MET A 1 -11.46 -10.67 14.26
C MET A 1 -10.25 -9.88 13.81
N TRP A 2 -9.96 -9.87 12.51
CA TRP A 2 -8.94 -8.96 11.97
C TRP A 2 -9.53 -7.56 12.04
N ASN A 3 -8.97 -6.70 12.89
CA ASN A 3 -9.40 -5.31 12.94
C ASN A 3 -9.07 -4.66 11.60
N GLN A 4 -10.08 -4.17 10.89
CA GLN A 4 -9.89 -3.37 9.67
C GLN A 4 -9.44 -1.96 10.09
N ASN A 5 -8.23 -1.86 10.63
CA ASN A 5 -7.65 -0.59 11.07
C ASN A 5 -7.01 0.20 9.92
N TYR A 6 -7.40 -0.10 8.69
CA TYR A 6 -6.92 0.57 7.50
C TYR A 6 -8.04 1.33 6.79
N GLU A 7 -7.71 2.51 6.29
CA GLU A 7 -8.61 3.36 5.52
C GLU A 7 -8.03 3.67 4.14
N LYS A 8 -8.88 3.65 3.12
CA LYS A 8 -8.48 4.10 1.78
C LYS A 8 -8.35 5.61 1.76
N VAL A 9 -7.18 6.11 1.38
CA VAL A 9 -6.93 7.53 1.23
C VAL A 9 -7.37 8.00 -0.16
N LYS A 10 -8.23 9.03 -0.21
CA LYS A 10 -8.73 9.60 -1.46
C LYS A 10 -7.88 10.80 -1.87
N GLY A 11 -7.84 11.10 -3.18
CA GLY A 11 -7.21 12.31 -3.70
C GLY A 11 -5.69 12.26 -3.92
N ILE A 12 -5.06 11.11 -3.67
CA ILE A 12 -3.64 10.84 -4.03
C ILE A 12 -3.55 10.19 -5.40
N VAL A 13 -4.42 9.23 -5.68
CA VAL A 13 -4.43 8.51 -6.96
C VAL A 13 -5.65 8.96 -7.76
N THR A 14 -5.38 9.48 -8.96
CA THR A 14 -6.42 9.77 -9.95
C THR A 14 -6.44 8.64 -10.97
N LYS A 15 -7.62 8.08 -11.21
CA LYS A 15 -7.83 7.08 -12.25
C LYS A 15 -8.58 7.70 -13.42
N THR A 16 -7.97 7.69 -14.60
CA THR A 16 -8.56 8.14 -15.86
C THR A 16 -8.59 6.98 -16.87
N GLY A 17 -9.00 7.24 -18.10
CA GLY A 17 -9.09 6.22 -19.15
C GLY A 17 -10.33 5.34 -19.05
N SER A 18 -10.28 4.17 -19.71
CA SER A 18 -11.44 3.27 -19.79
C SER A 18 -11.37 2.17 -18.73
N LYS A 19 -12.47 1.41 -18.58
CA LYS A 19 -12.50 0.21 -17.73
C LYS A 19 -11.46 -0.84 -18.13
N TYR A 20 -11.15 -0.92 -19.43
CA TYR A 20 -10.27 -1.93 -20.03
C TYR A 20 -8.82 -1.47 -20.13
N LEU A 21 -8.62 -0.17 -20.30
CA LEU A 21 -7.31 0.50 -20.37
C LEU A 21 -7.32 1.67 -19.40
N PRO A 22 -7.22 1.39 -18.09
CA PRO A 22 -7.15 2.43 -17.09
C PRO A 22 -5.80 3.15 -17.18
N LYS A 23 -5.80 4.44 -16.81
CA LYS A 23 -4.59 5.24 -16.62
C LYS A 23 -4.60 5.79 -15.21
N PHE A 24 -3.41 5.91 -14.62
CA PHE A 24 -3.26 6.36 -13.25
C PHE A 24 -2.28 7.52 -13.19
N GLU A 25 -2.54 8.44 -12.28
CA GLU A 25 -1.62 9.48 -11.85
C GLU A 25 -1.54 9.45 -10.32
N ILE A 26 -0.33 9.62 -9.78
CA ILE A 26 -0.08 9.68 -8.35
C ILE A 26 0.41 11.08 -7.99
N ASP A 27 -0.27 11.72 -7.05
CA ASP A 27 0.18 12.97 -6.42
C ASP A 27 1.29 12.66 -5.41
N PHE A 28 2.53 12.69 -5.90
CA PHE A 28 3.71 12.39 -5.09
C PHE A 28 3.99 13.44 -4.00
N ASP A 29 3.51 14.67 -4.17
CA ASP A 29 3.68 15.72 -3.17
C ASP A 29 2.79 15.44 -1.95
N LYS A 30 1.51 15.10 -2.19
CA LYS A 30 0.62 14.65 -1.11
C LYS A 30 1.11 13.36 -0.47
N LEU A 31 1.62 12.41 -1.26
CA LEU A 31 2.18 11.17 -0.70
C LEU A 31 3.39 11.47 0.19
N SER A 32 4.29 12.34 -0.25
CA SER A 32 5.47 12.79 0.52
C SER A 32 5.07 13.45 1.84
N GLN A 33 4.10 14.37 1.82
CA GLN A 33 3.58 14.99 3.05
C GLN A 33 3.00 13.95 4.03
N MET A 34 2.27 12.95 3.51
CA MET A 34 1.67 11.91 4.34
C MET A 34 2.68 10.94 4.95
N THR A 35 3.81 10.74 4.30
CA THR A 35 4.89 9.87 4.77
C THR A 35 5.97 10.64 5.52
N ASN A 36 5.65 11.85 6.00
CA ASN A 36 6.59 12.75 6.68
C ASN A 36 7.91 12.91 5.90
N HIS A 37 7.79 13.12 4.58
CA HIS A 37 8.89 13.30 3.65
C HIS A 37 9.92 12.17 3.66
N TYR A 38 9.47 10.91 3.79
CA TYR A 38 10.37 9.79 3.68
C TYR A 38 10.83 9.55 2.22
N ASP A 39 11.86 10.27 1.79
CA ASP A 39 12.29 10.33 0.39
C ASP A 39 12.57 8.96 -0.22
N LYS A 40 13.25 8.07 0.53
CA LYS A 40 13.54 6.70 0.06
C LYS A 40 12.27 5.93 -0.29
N PHE A 41 11.20 6.08 0.50
CA PHE A 41 9.93 5.45 0.19
C PHE A 41 9.28 6.06 -1.07
N ILE A 42 9.33 7.38 -1.19
CA ILE A 42 8.78 8.08 -2.36
C ILE A 42 9.51 7.68 -3.65
N GLU A 43 10.83 7.56 -3.61
CA GLU A 43 11.63 7.06 -4.74
C GLU A 43 11.24 5.64 -5.14
N MET A 44 11.12 4.72 -4.17
CA MET A 44 10.68 3.35 -4.46
C MET A 44 9.29 3.29 -5.10
N VAL A 45 8.34 4.10 -4.62
CA VAL A 45 6.99 4.18 -5.22
C VAL A 45 7.05 4.75 -6.64
N LYS A 46 7.86 5.79 -6.88
CA LYS A 46 8.07 6.38 -8.22
C LYS A 46 8.68 5.36 -9.18
N GLU A 47 9.74 4.68 -8.78
CA GLU A 47 10.41 3.65 -9.58
C GLU A 47 9.44 2.53 -9.95
N LYS A 48 8.67 2.03 -8.97
CA LYS A 48 7.68 0.99 -9.20
C LYS A 48 6.58 1.44 -10.14
N PHE A 49 6.08 2.66 -9.96
CA PHE A 49 5.05 3.24 -10.81
C PHE A 49 5.53 3.38 -12.26
N GLU A 50 6.71 3.98 -12.49
CA GLU A 50 7.23 4.20 -13.85
C GLU A 50 7.59 2.91 -14.58
N LYS A 51 8.17 1.93 -13.85
CA LYS A 51 8.55 0.63 -14.42
C LYS A 51 7.35 -0.13 -14.99
N ASP A 52 6.21 -0.04 -14.31
CA ASP A 52 5.05 -0.90 -14.54
C ASP A 52 3.79 -0.11 -14.95
N LYS A 53 3.93 1.17 -15.36
CA LYS A 53 2.84 2.14 -15.55
C LYS A 53 1.67 1.68 -16.42
N ASP A 54 1.95 0.89 -17.45
CA ASP A 54 0.95 0.39 -18.40
C ASP A 54 0.36 -0.96 -17.99
N SER A 55 0.82 -1.53 -16.87
CA SER A 55 0.41 -2.84 -16.37
C SER A 55 -0.54 -2.76 -15.19
N PHE A 56 -0.96 -1.59 -14.72
CA PHE A 56 -1.81 -1.51 -13.53
C PHE A 56 -3.31 -1.64 -13.85
N ARG A 57 -4.00 -2.56 -13.18
CA ARG A 57 -5.47 -2.61 -13.13
C ARG A 57 -6.04 -1.60 -12.14
N ASN A 58 -5.33 -1.37 -11.03
CA ASN A 58 -5.71 -0.44 -9.99
C ASN A 58 -4.50 0.00 -9.16
N ILE A 59 -4.53 1.22 -8.63
CA ILE A 59 -3.58 1.70 -7.62
C ILE A 59 -4.37 2.29 -6.46
N VAL A 60 -4.02 1.94 -5.23
CA VAL A 60 -4.71 2.43 -4.03
C VAL A 60 -3.72 2.78 -2.94
N VAL A 61 -3.94 3.90 -2.26
CA VAL A 61 -3.21 4.25 -1.04
C VAL A 61 -4.08 3.96 0.17
N TYR A 62 -3.49 3.30 1.15
CA TYR A 62 -4.10 3.01 2.44
C TYR A 62 -3.29 3.66 3.56
N ARG A 63 -3.99 4.02 4.62
CA ARG A 63 -3.41 4.38 5.91
C ARG A 63 -3.86 3.33 6.91
N GLU A 64 -2.93 2.80 7.69
CA GLU A 64 -3.21 1.86 8.77
C GLU A 64 -2.72 2.45 10.11
N LYS A 65 -3.49 2.23 11.17
CA LYS A 65 -3.08 2.54 12.54
C LYS A 65 -3.17 1.31 13.42
N GLU A 66 -2.05 0.86 13.95
CA GLU A 66 -2.04 -0.29 14.85
C GLU A 66 -1.16 -0.08 16.07
N VAL A 67 -1.49 -0.81 17.15
CA VAL A 67 -0.63 -0.89 18.32
C VAL A 67 0.40 -1.97 18.05
N HIS A 68 1.67 -1.58 18.00
CA HIS A 68 2.77 -2.49 17.73
C HIS A 68 2.84 -3.57 18.83
N ARG A 69 2.84 -4.84 18.43
CA ARG A 69 2.60 -5.96 19.38
C ARG A 69 3.87 -6.61 19.92
N TRP A 70 5.00 -6.38 19.27
CA TRP A 70 6.25 -7.09 19.50
C TRP A 70 7.44 -6.13 19.46
N GLY A 71 8.63 -6.58 19.87
CA GLY A 71 9.83 -5.76 19.80
C GLY A 71 9.87 -4.56 20.76
N PRO A 72 10.86 -3.66 20.60
CA PRO A 72 11.14 -2.57 21.53
C PRO A 72 10.01 -1.54 21.64
N GLN A 73 9.19 -1.39 20.59
CA GLN A 73 8.12 -0.39 20.54
C GLN A 73 6.74 -0.98 20.89
N LYS A 74 6.71 -2.10 21.62
CA LYS A 74 5.47 -2.77 22.00
C LYS A 74 4.57 -1.83 22.81
N GLY A 75 3.30 -1.72 22.41
CA GLY A 75 2.30 -0.88 23.05
C GLY A 75 2.19 0.53 22.47
N GLU A 76 3.08 0.91 21.56
CA GLU A 76 3.00 2.18 20.85
C GLU A 76 2.05 2.10 19.66
N MET A 77 1.33 3.19 19.39
CA MET A 77 0.53 3.33 18.17
C MET A 77 1.46 3.72 17.02
N VAL A 78 1.45 2.92 15.96
CA VAL A 78 2.21 3.16 14.73
C VAL A 78 1.23 3.43 13.59
N GLU A 79 1.51 4.48 12.83
CA GLU A 79 0.80 4.79 11.59
C GLU A 79 1.66 4.37 10.40
N THR A 80 1.09 3.56 9.50
CA THR A 80 1.76 3.06 8.31
C THR A 80 0.97 3.47 7.07
N ILE A 81 1.66 4.02 6.06
CA ILE A 81 1.08 4.33 4.76
C ILE A 81 1.47 3.23 3.79
N PHE A 82 0.50 2.67 3.09
CA PHE A 82 0.70 1.65 2.07
C PHE A 82 0.26 2.13 0.69
N VAL A 83 1.05 1.83 -0.34
CA VAL A 83 0.67 1.96 -1.75
C VAL A 83 0.54 0.56 -2.34
N ALA A 84 -0.68 0.21 -2.74
CA ALA A 84 -1.03 -1.06 -3.36
C ALA A 84 -1.12 -0.90 -4.88
N PHE A 85 -0.28 -1.64 -5.59
CA PHE A 85 -0.29 -1.76 -7.04
C PHE A 85 -0.93 -3.10 -7.44
N ASP A 86 -2.13 -3.04 -7.99
CA ASP A 86 -2.85 -4.19 -8.54
C ASP A 86 -2.57 -4.28 -10.03
N HIS A 87 -1.71 -5.20 -10.47
CA HIS A 87 -1.29 -5.32 -11.86
C HIS A 87 -2.38 -5.98 -12.73
N HIS A 88 -2.40 -5.86 -14.05
CA HIS A 88 -3.35 -6.55 -14.93
C HIS A 88 -3.11 -8.06 -14.90
N ASP A 89 -1.85 -8.41 -14.68
CA ASP A 89 -1.30 -9.73 -14.45
C ASP A 89 -1.86 -10.38 -13.18
N THR A 90 -1.25 -11.50 -12.79
CA THR A 90 -1.67 -12.29 -11.63
C THR A 90 -1.04 -11.84 -10.32
N TYR A 91 -0.50 -10.63 -10.16
CA TYR A 91 0.13 -10.21 -8.88
C TYR A 91 -0.33 -8.84 -8.36
N ILE A 92 -0.17 -8.65 -7.05
CA ILE A 92 -0.32 -7.39 -6.33
C ILE A 92 1.01 -7.10 -5.65
N THR A 93 1.50 -5.86 -5.78
CA THR A 93 2.62 -5.35 -5.00
C THR A 93 2.14 -4.34 -3.97
N LEU A 94 2.65 -4.44 -2.76
CA LEU A 94 2.42 -3.53 -1.64
C LEU A 94 3.76 -2.94 -1.23
N LEU A 95 3.85 -1.61 -1.25
CA LEU A 95 4.92 -0.86 -0.61
C LEU A 95 4.33 -0.16 0.61
N GLY A 96 4.99 -0.19 1.75
CA GLY A 96 4.54 0.51 2.95
C GLY A 96 5.66 1.13 3.75
N CYS A 97 5.41 2.25 4.42
CA CYS A 97 6.34 2.84 5.36
C CYS A 97 5.62 3.41 6.57
N ASN A 98 6.31 3.44 7.70
CA ASN A 98 5.81 4.11 8.89
C ASN A 98 5.95 5.62 8.74
N VAL A 99 4.96 6.38 9.21
CA VAL A 99 5.01 7.86 9.18
C VAL A 99 6.15 8.38 10.05
N GLU A 100 6.39 7.75 11.19
CA GLU A 100 7.53 8.04 12.08
C GLU A 100 8.81 7.31 11.63
N HIS A 101 9.13 7.34 10.34
CA HIS A 101 10.25 6.58 9.75
C HIS A 101 11.62 6.87 10.38
N GLU A 102 11.82 8.03 11.00
CA GLU A 102 13.03 8.33 11.78
C GLU A 102 13.21 7.38 12.98
N ARG A 103 12.10 6.96 13.60
CA ARG A 103 12.05 5.95 14.67
C ARG A 103 11.90 4.53 14.11
N PHE A 104 11.30 4.41 12.93
CA PHE A 104 10.97 3.14 12.28
C PHE A 104 11.37 3.12 10.80
N PRO A 105 12.67 3.05 10.46
CA PRO A 105 13.18 3.30 9.10
C PRO A 105 12.98 2.12 8.14
N PHE A 106 11.97 1.29 8.38
CA PHE A 106 11.68 0.12 7.58
C PHE A 106 10.66 0.45 6.49
N ILE A 107 10.96 -0.03 5.28
CA ILE A 107 10.03 -0.03 4.17
C ILE A 107 9.59 -1.46 3.95
N HIS A 108 8.29 -1.69 4.08
CA HIS A 108 7.65 -2.95 3.75
C HIS A 108 7.55 -3.05 2.23
N GLU A 109 8.07 -4.14 1.66
CA GLU A 109 7.82 -4.51 0.28
C GLU A 109 7.31 -5.95 0.25
N PHE A 110 6.18 -6.13 -0.41
CA PHE A 110 5.54 -7.43 -0.52
C PHE A 110 4.87 -7.58 -1.88
N SER A 111 5.15 -8.68 -2.56
CA SER A 111 4.47 -9.03 -3.81
C SER A 111 3.88 -10.43 -3.71
N GLN A 112 2.63 -10.58 -4.12
CA GLN A 112 1.94 -11.87 -4.09
C GLN A 112 1.10 -12.13 -5.32
N ASN A 113 0.97 -13.41 -5.65
CA ASN A 113 0.04 -13.84 -6.66
C ASN A 113 -1.42 -13.65 -6.19
N LYS A 114 -2.26 -13.06 -7.02
CA LYS A 114 -3.69 -12.81 -6.77
C LYS A 114 -4.49 -14.07 -6.55
N MET A 115 -4.13 -15.19 -7.18
CA MET A 115 -4.77 -16.47 -6.94
C MET A 115 -4.51 -16.92 -5.50
N PHE A 116 -3.27 -16.76 -5.03
CA PHE A 116 -2.92 -17.03 -3.64
C PHE A 116 -3.66 -16.09 -2.68
N VAL A 117 -3.65 -14.78 -2.93
CA VAL A 117 -4.40 -13.80 -2.12
C VAL A 117 -5.89 -14.14 -2.08
N SER A 118 -6.48 -14.49 -3.22
CA SER A 118 -7.89 -14.88 -3.33
C SER A 118 -8.18 -16.16 -2.55
N MET A 119 -7.34 -17.18 -2.67
CA MET A 119 -7.45 -18.42 -1.92
C MET A 119 -7.39 -18.18 -0.40
N MET A 120 -6.39 -17.41 0.06
CA MET A 120 -6.27 -17.04 1.47
C MET A 120 -7.48 -16.25 1.95
N SER A 121 -7.97 -15.29 1.15
CA SER A 121 -9.16 -14.52 1.51
C SER A 121 -10.41 -15.39 1.67
N LYS A 122 -10.52 -16.49 0.90
CA LYS A 122 -11.63 -17.45 1.01
C LYS A 122 -11.49 -18.32 2.27
N LEU A 123 -10.29 -18.80 2.56
CA LEU A 123 -9.99 -19.59 3.77
C LEU A 123 -10.25 -18.77 5.05
N LEU A 124 -9.98 -17.47 5.00
CA LEU A 124 -10.24 -16.56 6.12
C LEU A 124 -11.72 -16.14 6.26
N LYS A 125 -12.55 -16.44 5.24
CA LYS A 125 -14.00 -16.19 5.22
C LYS A 125 -14.83 -17.43 5.53
N ILE A 126 -14.23 -18.53 5.98
CA ILE A 126 -14.99 -19.72 6.40
C ILE A 126 -15.95 -19.28 7.51
N PRO A 127 -17.28 -19.43 7.33
CA PRO A 127 -18.24 -19.08 8.37
C PRO A 127 -18.00 -19.99 9.57
N GLY A 128 -17.80 -19.37 10.74
CA GLY A 128 -17.91 -20.04 12.03
C GLY A 128 -19.37 -20.20 12.43
#